data_AF-A0A8C4USZ6-F1
#
_entry.id   AF-A0A8C4USZ6-F1
#
_cell.length_a   1.000
_cell.length_b   1.000
_cell.length_c   1.000
_cell.angle_alpha   90.00
_cell.angle_beta   90.00
_cell.angle_gamma   90.00
#
_symmetry.space_group_name_H-M   'P 1'
#
loop_
_entity.id
_entity.type
_entity.pdbx_description
1 polymer ?
#
loop_
_entity_poly.entity_id
_entity_poly.type
_entity_poly.pdbx_seq_one_letter_code
_entity_poly.pdbx_strand_id
1 'polypeptide(L)'
;MRRGLRLMAAALGSGSAAGPAPAPASAPRIGTHDGTFHCDEVLACCLLRLLPRYRDAEVVRTRDPQRLAQCDVVVDVGGEYDPERHRYDHHQRSFMQSMRSLRPDKPWTTKLSSAGLVYCHFGSQILAELLGQPEDGTVVTVLYDKLYENFVQEIDAIDNGIAQAEGEPRYALTTTLSARVGHLNPRWNDPDQDTEAGFRRAMELVRGEFMDRLDYYHRAWLPARVLVEEAIRRRFEVATVPVLGGSESLGEGTGMRGGQVPSRKLPCMAQGAPCTPYTYTQHAPPSLPLGTATQPLLCPRSLACGCAPPYPWLCGPRSPLRVATHPLCALCILADAHIPRHGPAPHIPVPLPCTPTSPCVITHRPVLPP
;
A
#
# COMPACT_ATOMS: atom_id res chain seq x y z
N MET A 1 -41.17 -6.92 -71.42
CA MET A 1 -39.88 -7.26 -72.06
C MET A 1 -39.37 -8.58 -71.50
N ARG A 2 -39.13 -9.54 -72.40
CA ARG A 2 -38.64 -10.92 -72.17
C ARG A 2 -37.26 -10.91 -71.48
N ARG A 3 -37.12 -11.65 -70.38
CA ARG A 3 -36.36 -12.93 -70.25
C ARG A 3 -34.96 -12.90 -70.87
N GLY A 4 -33.94 -12.95 -70.01
CA GLY A 4 -32.57 -13.35 -70.32
C GLY A 4 -32.02 -14.22 -69.19
N LEU A 5 -32.30 -15.52 -69.26
CA LEU A 5 -31.78 -16.56 -68.38
C LEU A 5 -30.35 -16.87 -68.83
N ARG A 6 -29.32 -16.59 -68.01
CA ARG A 6 -27.98 -17.15 -68.20
C ARG A 6 -27.77 -18.28 -67.19
N LEU A 7 -27.77 -19.49 -67.75
CA LEU A 7 -27.27 -20.72 -67.16
C LEU A 7 -25.79 -20.51 -66.79
N MET A 8 -25.41 -20.75 -65.54
CA MET A 8 -24.03 -21.07 -65.17
C MET A 8 -24.05 -22.36 -64.37
N ALA A 9 -23.31 -23.33 -64.91
CA ALA A 9 -23.25 -24.71 -64.49
C ALA A 9 -22.73 -24.85 -63.05
N ALA A 10 -23.31 -25.81 -62.32
CA ALA A 10 -22.80 -26.27 -61.05
C ALA A 10 -21.46 -26.99 -61.28
N ALA A 11 -20.37 -26.42 -60.78
CA ALA A 11 -19.14 -27.14 -60.57
C ALA A 11 -19.27 -27.88 -59.22
N LEU A 12 -19.24 -29.21 -59.27
CA LEU A 12 -19.09 -30.07 -58.10
C LEU A 12 -17.71 -29.82 -57.49
N GLY A 13 -17.66 -28.91 -56.51
CA GLY A 13 -16.51 -28.73 -55.65
C GLY A 13 -16.38 -29.96 -54.74
N SER A 14 -15.27 -30.67 -54.90
CA SER A 14 -14.81 -31.74 -54.03
C SER A 14 -14.89 -31.31 -52.56
N GLY A 15 -15.72 -32.00 -51.78
CA GLY A 15 -15.79 -31.84 -50.34
C GLY A 15 -14.45 -32.24 -49.73
N SER A 16 -13.65 -31.24 -49.35
CA SER A 16 -12.55 -31.44 -48.42
C SER A 16 -13.18 -31.67 -47.06
N ALA A 17 -13.10 -32.90 -46.55
CA ALA A 17 -13.50 -33.25 -45.20
C ALA A 17 -12.82 -32.28 -44.23
N ALA A 18 -13.61 -31.46 -43.55
CA ALA A 18 -13.15 -30.70 -42.41
C ALA A 18 -12.63 -31.72 -41.38
N GLY A 19 -11.33 -31.67 -41.09
CA GLY A 19 -10.74 -32.47 -40.02
C GLY A 19 -11.45 -32.20 -38.69
N PRO A 20 -11.39 -33.15 -37.75
CA PRO A 20 -11.99 -32.95 -36.43
C PRO A 20 -11.47 -31.65 -35.81
N ALA A 21 -12.38 -30.82 -35.31
CA ALA A 21 -12.00 -29.64 -34.52
C ALA A 21 -11.02 -30.08 -33.42
N PRO A 22 -9.96 -29.30 -33.14
CA PRO A 22 -9.03 -29.65 -32.08
C PRO A 22 -9.81 -29.86 -30.78
N ALA A 23 -9.50 -30.97 -30.09
CA ALA A 23 -10.05 -31.23 -28.77
C ALA A 23 -9.85 -29.99 -27.89
N PRO A 24 -10.81 -29.63 -27.03
CA PRO A 24 -10.64 -28.48 -26.13
C PRO A 24 -9.35 -28.69 -25.35
N ALA A 25 -8.43 -27.74 -25.45
CA ALA A 25 -7.19 -27.76 -24.68
C ALA A 25 -7.58 -27.95 -23.20
N SER A 26 -6.95 -28.90 -22.51
CA SER A 26 -7.19 -29.10 -21.08
C SER A 26 -6.99 -27.78 -20.35
N ALA A 27 -7.84 -27.50 -19.36
CA ALA A 27 -7.71 -26.29 -18.55
C ALA A 27 -6.26 -26.19 -18.00
N PRO A 28 -5.65 -24.98 -18.03
CA PRO A 28 -4.32 -24.78 -17.48
C PRO A 28 -4.24 -25.21 -16.01
N ARG A 29 -3.07 -25.59 -15.54
CA ARG A 29 -2.82 -26.10 -14.18
C ARG A 29 -1.73 -25.29 -13.48
N ILE A 30 -2.05 -24.85 -12.26
CA ILE A 30 -1.11 -24.19 -11.34
C ILE A 30 -0.79 -25.18 -10.22
N GLY A 31 0.45 -25.64 -10.14
CA GLY A 31 0.93 -26.53 -9.08
C GLY A 31 1.39 -25.74 -7.86
N THR A 32 1.01 -26.17 -6.66
CA THR A 32 1.58 -25.69 -5.39
C THR A 32 1.55 -26.82 -4.35
N HIS A 33 2.11 -26.62 -3.16
CA HIS A 33 2.16 -27.67 -2.15
C HIS A 33 0.81 -27.90 -1.43
N ASP A 34 0.64 -29.08 -0.84
CA ASP A 34 -0.56 -29.54 -0.12
C ASP A 34 -0.45 -29.45 1.41
N GLY A 35 0.53 -28.72 1.94
CA GLY A 35 0.72 -28.54 3.38
C GLY A 35 -0.08 -27.37 3.96
N THR A 36 0.28 -27.00 5.19
CA THR A 36 -0.05 -25.69 5.78
C THR A 36 0.25 -24.62 4.75
N PHE A 37 -0.77 -23.87 4.36
CA PHE A 37 -0.62 -22.84 3.34
C PHE A 37 -0.24 -21.49 3.94
N HIS A 38 0.56 -20.75 3.21
CA HIS A 38 1.01 -19.41 3.54
C HIS A 38 0.29 -18.38 2.65
N CYS A 39 0.70 -17.13 2.76
CA CYS A 39 0.08 -16.06 2.00
C CYS A 39 0.66 -15.95 0.59
N ASP A 40 1.91 -16.35 0.41
CA ASP A 40 2.64 -16.11 -0.81
C ASP A 40 2.16 -17.03 -1.94
N GLU A 41 1.96 -18.33 -1.70
CA GLU A 41 1.44 -19.25 -2.71
C GLU A 41 -0.04 -19.01 -3.00
N VAL A 42 -0.81 -18.59 -1.99
CA VAL A 42 -2.19 -18.13 -2.17
C VAL A 42 -2.23 -16.89 -3.07
N LEU A 43 -1.40 -15.88 -2.80
CA LEU A 43 -1.32 -14.68 -3.63
C LEU A 43 -0.83 -15.00 -5.03
N ALA A 44 0.21 -15.83 -5.18
CA ALA A 44 0.75 -16.27 -6.46
C ALA A 44 -0.34 -16.93 -7.33
N CYS A 45 -1.12 -17.86 -6.75
CA CYS A 45 -2.25 -18.48 -7.44
C CYS A 45 -3.34 -17.46 -7.80
N CYS A 46 -3.65 -16.51 -6.92
CA CYS A 46 -4.62 -15.46 -7.19
C CYS A 46 -4.21 -14.57 -8.37
N LEU A 47 -2.96 -14.11 -8.36
CA LEU A 47 -2.37 -13.24 -9.37
C LEU A 47 -2.36 -13.92 -10.75
N LEU A 48 -1.92 -15.17 -10.83
CA LEU A 48 -1.93 -15.94 -12.07
C LEU A 48 -3.35 -16.03 -12.64
N ARG A 49 -4.35 -16.36 -11.82
CA ARG A 49 -5.77 -16.43 -12.23
C ARG A 49 -6.40 -15.08 -12.62
N LEU A 50 -5.71 -13.95 -12.47
CA LEU A 50 -6.17 -12.67 -13.02
C LEU A 50 -5.84 -12.53 -14.51
N LEU A 51 -4.90 -13.31 -15.04
CA LEU A 51 -4.58 -13.33 -16.46
C LEU A 51 -5.58 -14.18 -17.25
N PRO A 52 -5.97 -13.78 -18.48
CA PRO A 52 -6.90 -14.55 -19.30
C PRO A 52 -6.46 -16.01 -19.51
N ARG A 53 -5.16 -16.23 -19.73
CA ARG A 53 -4.58 -17.56 -19.97
C ARG A 53 -4.69 -18.52 -18.79
N TYR A 54 -4.87 -18.04 -17.57
CA TYR A 54 -4.97 -18.88 -16.37
C TYR A 54 -6.26 -18.63 -15.58
N ARG A 55 -7.22 -17.88 -16.16
CA ARG A 55 -8.46 -17.46 -15.48
C ARG A 55 -9.20 -18.64 -14.84
N ASP A 56 -9.31 -19.71 -15.60
CA ASP A 56 -9.99 -20.95 -15.21
C ASP A 56 -9.01 -22.07 -14.85
N ALA A 57 -7.75 -21.72 -14.53
CA ALA A 57 -6.72 -22.71 -14.25
C ALA A 57 -7.06 -23.50 -12.98
N GLU A 58 -6.94 -24.83 -13.03
CA GLU A 58 -7.05 -25.68 -11.84
C GLU A 58 -5.82 -25.46 -10.94
N VAL A 59 -6.04 -25.31 -9.64
CA VAL A 59 -4.93 -25.28 -8.67
C VAL A 59 -4.72 -26.69 -8.14
N VAL A 60 -3.59 -27.29 -8.50
CA VAL A 60 -3.20 -28.65 -8.11
C VAL A 60 -2.30 -28.56 -6.88
N ARG A 61 -2.86 -28.84 -5.70
CA ARG A 61 -2.13 -28.90 -4.43
C ARG A 61 -1.51 -30.28 -4.25
N THR A 62 -0.18 -30.40 -4.35
CA THR A 62 0.58 -31.65 -4.23
C THR A 62 2.09 -31.41 -4.10
N ARG A 63 2.81 -32.38 -3.51
CA ARG A 63 4.28 -32.45 -3.58
C ARG A 63 4.80 -33.52 -4.54
N ASP A 64 3.93 -34.22 -5.26
CA ASP A 64 4.32 -35.26 -6.20
C ASP A 64 4.99 -34.64 -7.45
N PRO A 65 6.31 -34.89 -7.69
CA PRO A 65 7.02 -34.32 -8.83
C PRO A 65 6.41 -34.68 -10.17
N GLN A 66 5.79 -35.87 -10.32
CA GLN A 66 5.19 -36.30 -11.57
C GLN A 66 3.91 -35.51 -11.89
N ARG A 67 3.15 -35.12 -10.86
CA ARG A 67 1.96 -34.26 -11.01
C ARG A 67 2.37 -32.81 -11.24
N LEU A 68 3.39 -32.33 -10.53
CA LEU A 68 3.93 -30.97 -10.73
C LEU A 68 4.54 -30.79 -12.13
N ALA A 69 5.16 -31.82 -12.70
CA ALA A 69 5.68 -31.80 -14.06
C ALA A 69 4.58 -31.59 -15.13
N GLN A 70 3.32 -31.91 -14.81
CA GLN A 70 2.17 -31.72 -15.70
C GLN A 70 1.51 -30.34 -15.55
N CYS A 71 1.96 -29.52 -14.60
CA CYS A 71 1.43 -28.18 -14.38
C CYS A 71 2.13 -27.17 -15.29
N ASP A 72 1.34 -26.24 -15.84
CA ASP A 72 1.83 -25.15 -16.70
C ASP A 72 2.69 -24.16 -15.91
N VAL A 73 2.29 -23.88 -14.66
CA VAL A 73 3.03 -23.04 -13.72
C VAL A 73 3.14 -23.77 -12.39
N VAL A 74 4.27 -23.66 -11.71
CA VAL A 74 4.45 -24.20 -10.35
C VAL A 74 4.96 -23.09 -9.45
N VAL A 75 4.35 -22.95 -8.27
CA VAL A 75 4.67 -21.92 -7.27
C VAL A 75 4.86 -22.59 -5.91
N ASP A 76 5.84 -22.11 -5.16
CA ASP A 76 6.09 -22.50 -3.76
C ASP A 76 6.37 -23.99 -3.50
N VAL A 77 6.73 -24.71 -4.57
CA VAL A 77 7.06 -26.13 -4.50
C VAL A 77 7.92 -26.52 -5.69
N GLY A 78 8.68 -27.61 -5.53
CA GLY A 78 9.47 -28.21 -6.60
C GLY A 78 10.97 -27.93 -6.51
N GLY A 79 11.40 -27.03 -5.63
CA GLY A 79 12.81 -26.74 -5.36
C GLY A 79 13.53 -26.05 -6.52
N GLU A 80 12.81 -25.38 -7.42
CA GLU A 80 13.36 -24.77 -8.64
C GLU A 80 12.79 -23.36 -8.91
N TYR A 81 13.69 -22.41 -9.20
CA TYR A 81 13.33 -21.13 -9.81
C TYR A 81 13.83 -21.12 -11.26
N ASP A 82 12.90 -21.20 -12.19
CA ASP A 82 13.13 -21.15 -13.63
C ASP A 82 11.98 -20.39 -14.30
N PRO A 83 12.18 -19.11 -14.67
CA PRO A 83 11.13 -18.30 -15.28
C PRO A 83 10.77 -18.76 -16.70
N GLU A 84 11.68 -19.40 -17.44
CA GLU A 84 11.42 -19.93 -18.79
C GLU A 84 10.48 -21.14 -18.73
N ARG A 85 10.60 -21.95 -17.67
CA ARG A 85 9.72 -23.11 -17.39
C ARG A 85 8.58 -22.78 -16.42
N HIS A 86 8.40 -21.51 -16.06
CA HIS A 86 7.38 -21.05 -15.10
C HIS A 86 7.41 -21.84 -13.77
N ARG A 87 8.60 -21.99 -13.19
CA ARG A 87 8.85 -22.54 -11.86
C ARG A 87 9.25 -21.40 -10.94
N TYR A 88 8.43 -21.12 -9.93
CA TYR A 88 8.56 -19.98 -9.04
C TYR A 88 8.57 -20.45 -7.59
N ASP A 89 9.58 -21.26 -7.25
CA ASP A 89 9.87 -21.64 -5.88
C ASP A 89 11.13 -20.90 -5.38
N HIS A 90 11.12 -20.46 -4.13
CA HIS A 90 12.17 -19.68 -3.48
C HIS A 90 12.91 -20.45 -2.36
N HIS A 91 12.49 -21.69 -2.07
CA HIS A 91 12.98 -22.50 -0.96
C HIS A 91 14.42 -23.03 -1.12
N GLN A 92 15.09 -22.79 -2.25
CA GLN A 92 16.46 -23.25 -2.44
C GLN A 92 17.39 -22.49 -1.51
N ARG A 93 18.31 -23.19 -0.86
CA ARG A 93 19.31 -22.56 0.03
C ARG A 93 20.15 -21.49 -0.68
N SER A 94 20.36 -21.65 -1.99
CA SER A 94 21.10 -20.73 -2.85
C SER A 94 20.26 -19.56 -3.37
N PHE A 95 18.94 -19.59 -3.19
CA PHE A 95 18.06 -18.56 -3.74
C PHE A 95 18.17 -17.28 -2.91
N MET A 96 18.64 -16.22 -3.58
CA MET A 96 18.92 -14.90 -3.00
C MET A 96 18.36 -13.77 -3.89
N GLN A 97 17.42 -14.08 -4.79
CA GLN A 97 16.90 -13.08 -5.72
C GLN A 97 15.98 -12.09 -4.99
N SER A 98 16.05 -10.84 -5.43
CA SER A 98 15.22 -9.71 -5.03
C SER A 98 14.63 -9.05 -6.28
N MET A 99 13.64 -8.17 -6.11
CA MET A 99 13.12 -7.40 -7.26
C MET A 99 14.26 -6.63 -7.97
N ARG A 100 15.21 -6.05 -7.23
CA ARG A 100 16.37 -5.35 -7.80
C ARG A 100 17.33 -6.25 -8.57
N SER A 101 17.56 -7.49 -8.12
CA SER A 101 18.48 -8.40 -8.82
C SER A 101 17.90 -8.93 -10.13
N LEU A 102 16.57 -9.09 -10.20
CA LEU A 102 15.86 -9.52 -11.40
C LEU A 102 15.47 -8.36 -12.32
N ARG A 103 15.20 -7.18 -11.76
CA ARG A 103 14.84 -5.93 -12.46
C ARG A 103 15.73 -4.79 -11.98
N PRO A 104 16.89 -4.56 -12.63
CA PRO A 104 17.89 -3.58 -12.17
C PRO A 104 17.42 -2.13 -12.08
N ASP A 105 16.31 -1.78 -12.73
CA ASP A 105 15.64 -0.47 -12.63
C ASP A 105 14.87 -0.26 -11.32
N LYS A 106 14.66 -1.33 -10.53
CA LYS A 106 13.89 -1.30 -9.28
C LYS A 106 14.81 -1.25 -8.05
N PRO A 107 14.43 -0.53 -6.97
CA PRO A 107 15.31 -0.32 -5.82
C PRO A 107 15.26 -1.42 -4.75
N TRP A 108 14.22 -2.28 -4.75
CA TRP A 108 13.93 -3.14 -3.60
C TRP A 108 14.82 -4.39 -3.54
N THR A 109 15.43 -4.59 -2.38
CA THR A 109 16.39 -5.68 -2.10
C THR A 109 15.83 -6.78 -1.22
N THR A 110 14.56 -6.70 -0.82
CA THR A 110 13.88 -7.79 -0.08
C THR A 110 13.91 -9.06 -0.94
N LYS A 111 14.29 -10.18 -0.31
CA LYS A 111 14.27 -11.50 -0.94
C LYS A 111 12.83 -11.83 -1.34
N LEU A 112 12.62 -12.27 -2.59
CA LEU A 112 11.29 -12.60 -3.10
C LEU A 112 10.80 -13.95 -2.56
N SER A 113 9.49 -14.07 -2.28
CA SER A 113 8.79 -15.34 -2.17
C SER A 113 8.14 -15.71 -3.50
N SER A 114 7.34 -16.79 -3.52
CA SER A 114 6.65 -17.23 -4.73
C SER A 114 5.67 -16.16 -5.26
N ALA A 115 5.04 -15.40 -4.37
CA ALA A 115 4.22 -14.24 -4.73
C ALA A 115 5.02 -13.15 -5.43
N GLY A 116 6.15 -12.73 -4.86
CA GLY A 116 7.01 -11.70 -5.43
C GLY A 116 7.61 -12.13 -6.76
N LEU A 117 7.95 -13.41 -6.93
CA LEU A 117 8.40 -13.98 -8.21
C LEU A 117 7.30 -13.90 -9.28
N VAL A 118 6.08 -14.35 -8.98
CA VAL A 118 4.94 -14.23 -9.91
C VAL A 118 4.66 -12.77 -10.24
N TYR A 119 4.70 -11.87 -9.25
CA TYR A 119 4.51 -10.45 -9.48
C TYR A 119 5.63 -9.82 -10.32
N CYS A 120 6.88 -10.23 -10.10
CA CYS A 120 8.04 -9.77 -10.88
C CYS A 120 7.88 -10.06 -12.38
N HIS A 121 7.40 -11.26 -12.72
CA HIS A 121 7.29 -11.72 -14.10
C HIS A 121 5.96 -11.38 -14.78
N PHE A 122 4.88 -11.23 -14.01
CA PHE A 122 3.53 -11.05 -14.56
C PHE A 122 2.77 -9.84 -14.04
N GLY A 123 3.30 -9.11 -13.05
CA GLY A 123 2.60 -8.00 -12.42
C GLY A 123 2.18 -6.92 -13.41
N SER A 124 3.06 -6.54 -14.34
CA SER A 124 2.73 -5.56 -15.38
C SER A 124 1.60 -6.04 -16.28
N GLN A 125 1.63 -7.31 -16.74
CA GLN A 125 0.58 -7.92 -17.55
C GLN A 125 -0.76 -7.98 -16.81
N ILE A 126 -0.73 -8.36 -15.53
CA ILE A 126 -1.93 -8.43 -14.68
C ILE A 126 -2.57 -7.05 -14.57
N LEU A 127 -1.77 -6.02 -14.30
CA LEU A 127 -2.27 -4.65 -14.17
C LEU A 127 -2.78 -4.09 -15.50
N ALA A 128 -2.10 -4.38 -16.60
CA ALA A 128 -2.52 -4.00 -17.95
C ALA A 128 -3.92 -4.55 -18.27
N GLU A 129 -4.13 -5.84 -18.02
CA GLU A 129 -5.41 -6.53 -18.23
C GLU A 129 -6.52 -5.91 -17.36
N LEU A 130 -6.26 -5.72 -16.06
CA LEU A 130 -7.27 -5.19 -15.13
C LEU A 130 -7.66 -3.74 -15.40
N LEU A 131 -6.73 -2.94 -15.91
CA LEU A 131 -6.95 -1.51 -16.17
C LEU A 131 -7.37 -1.22 -17.61
N GLY A 132 -7.25 -2.19 -18.53
CA GLY A 132 -7.43 -1.97 -19.95
C GLY A 132 -6.42 -0.96 -20.52
N GLN A 133 -5.18 -0.99 -20.03
CA GLN A 133 -4.11 -0.07 -20.39
C GLN A 133 -2.93 -0.82 -21.02
N PRO A 134 -2.08 -0.16 -21.83
CA PRO A 134 -0.83 -0.76 -22.30
C PRO A 134 0.08 -1.18 -21.13
N GLU A 135 0.71 -2.35 -21.25
CA GLU A 135 1.58 -2.92 -20.21
C GLU A 135 2.79 -2.03 -19.87
N ASP A 136 3.36 -1.37 -20.89
CA ASP A 136 4.44 -0.41 -20.77
C ASP A 136 3.95 1.02 -20.48
N GLY A 137 2.64 1.19 -20.27
CA GLY A 137 2.03 2.48 -19.97
C GLY A 137 2.50 3.06 -18.63
N THR A 138 2.55 4.39 -18.54
CA THR A 138 2.97 5.10 -17.32
C THR A 138 2.09 4.75 -16.11
N VAL A 139 0.77 4.60 -16.32
CA VAL A 139 -0.17 4.22 -15.24
C VAL A 139 0.18 2.84 -14.69
N VAL A 140 0.36 1.83 -15.56
CA VAL A 140 0.75 0.48 -15.15
C VAL A 140 2.09 0.48 -14.44
N THR A 141 3.08 1.22 -14.96
CA THR A 141 4.40 1.33 -14.34
C THR A 141 4.34 1.91 -12.93
N VAL A 142 3.60 3.01 -12.72
CA VAL A 142 3.47 3.66 -11.41
C VAL A 142 2.70 2.76 -10.43
N LEU A 143 1.62 2.12 -10.87
CA LEU A 143 0.83 1.23 -10.03
C LEU A 143 1.57 -0.07 -9.71
N TYR A 144 2.38 -0.59 -10.64
CA TYR A 144 3.24 -1.74 -10.40
C TYR A 144 4.14 -1.48 -9.19
N ASP A 145 4.79 -0.31 -9.17
CA ASP A 145 5.70 0.06 -8.09
C ASP A 145 4.96 0.24 -6.77
N LYS A 146 3.80 0.92 -6.80
CA LYS A 146 3.00 1.16 -5.60
C LYS A 146 2.47 -0.12 -4.97
N LEU A 147 1.97 -1.05 -5.78
CA LEU A 147 1.44 -2.32 -5.29
C LEU A 147 2.55 -3.26 -4.84
N TYR A 148 3.72 -3.26 -5.47
CA TYR A 148 4.84 -4.02 -4.93
C TYR A 148 5.25 -3.49 -3.55
N GLU A 149 5.58 -2.19 -3.47
CA GLU A 149 6.10 -1.54 -2.28
C GLU A 149 5.15 -1.62 -1.07
N ASN A 150 3.84 -1.51 -1.29
CA ASN A 150 2.85 -1.36 -0.22
C ASN A 150 1.94 -2.58 -0.03
N PHE A 151 2.22 -3.68 -0.73
CA PHE A 151 1.43 -4.90 -0.61
C PHE A 151 2.26 -6.17 -0.81
N VAL A 152 2.86 -6.38 -1.98
CA VAL A 152 3.55 -7.65 -2.30
C VAL A 152 4.84 -7.81 -1.48
N GLN A 153 5.62 -6.74 -1.32
CA GLN A 153 6.89 -6.76 -0.59
C GLN A 153 6.72 -7.13 0.89
N GLU A 154 5.60 -6.78 1.52
CA GLU A 154 5.27 -7.21 2.89
C GLU A 154 5.14 -8.73 2.97
N ILE A 155 4.48 -9.34 1.98
CA ILE A 155 4.27 -10.78 1.90
C ILE A 155 5.61 -11.49 1.64
N ASP A 156 6.42 -10.97 0.71
CA ASP A 156 7.79 -11.46 0.46
C ASP A 156 8.64 -11.45 1.73
N ALA A 157 8.60 -10.34 2.48
CA ALA A 157 9.37 -10.19 3.70
C ALA A 157 8.92 -11.16 4.81
N ILE A 158 7.61 -11.25 5.07
CA ILE A 158 7.06 -12.13 6.11
C ILE A 158 7.42 -13.59 5.82
N ASP A 159 7.23 -14.01 4.57
CA ASP A 159 7.44 -15.39 4.15
C ASP A 159 8.93 -15.80 4.23
N ASN A 160 9.84 -14.89 3.86
CA ASN A 160 11.28 -15.10 4.02
C ASN A 160 11.78 -14.86 5.46
N GLY A 161 10.91 -14.59 6.43
CA GLY A 161 11.27 -14.36 7.84
C GLY A 161 12.09 -13.07 8.06
N ILE A 162 11.94 -12.08 7.20
CA ILE A 162 12.64 -10.80 7.26
C ILE A 162 11.91 -9.86 8.24
N ALA A 163 12.62 -9.37 9.24
CA ALA A 163 12.08 -8.42 10.20
C ALA A 163 11.76 -7.06 9.53
N GLN A 164 10.68 -6.42 9.98
CA GLN A 164 10.25 -5.12 9.46
C GLN A 164 11.25 -3.98 9.76
N ALA A 165 12.00 -4.09 10.85
CA ALA A 165 13.00 -3.13 11.29
C ALA A 165 14.11 -3.85 12.07
N GLU A 166 15.25 -3.18 12.22
CA GLU A 166 16.32 -3.66 13.09
C GLU A 166 15.94 -3.54 14.57
N GLY A 167 16.34 -4.53 15.38
CA GLY A 167 16.07 -4.57 16.82
C GLY A 167 14.76 -5.25 17.22
N GLU A 168 14.45 -5.24 18.52
CA GLU A 168 13.27 -5.90 19.08
C GLU A 168 12.01 -5.03 18.92
N PRO A 169 10.92 -5.56 18.31
CA PRO A 169 9.68 -4.81 18.18
C PRO A 169 9.00 -4.60 19.55
N ARG A 170 8.35 -3.45 19.73
CA ARG A 170 7.64 -3.14 20.99
C ARG A 170 6.38 -3.99 21.20
N TYR A 171 5.83 -4.55 20.12
CA TYR A 171 4.65 -5.43 20.12
C TYR A 171 4.65 -6.31 18.87
N ALA A 172 3.94 -7.44 18.93
CA ALA A 172 3.77 -8.33 17.78
C ALA A 172 2.60 -7.88 16.89
N LEU A 173 2.81 -7.88 15.57
CA LEU A 173 1.76 -7.69 14.57
C LEU A 173 1.10 -9.03 14.25
N THR A 174 -0.15 -9.21 14.66
CA THR A 174 -0.89 -10.49 14.51
C THR A 174 -2.09 -10.39 13.57
N THR A 175 -2.25 -9.25 12.89
CA THR A 175 -3.41 -8.93 12.03
C THR A 175 -3.03 -8.69 10.57
N THR A 176 -1.79 -8.99 10.18
CA THR A 176 -1.32 -8.89 8.79
C THR A 176 -2.13 -9.80 7.87
N LEU A 177 -2.09 -9.57 6.56
CA LEU A 177 -2.75 -10.46 5.61
C LEU A 177 -2.24 -11.90 5.76
N SER A 178 -0.92 -12.08 5.91
CA SER A 178 -0.32 -13.40 6.13
C SER A 178 -0.81 -14.07 7.41
N ALA A 179 -0.98 -13.33 8.51
CA ALA A 179 -1.56 -13.87 9.73
C ALA A 179 -3.03 -14.29 9.54
N ARG A 180 -3.83 -13.45 8.85
CA ARG A 180 -5.24 -13.75 8.54
C ARG A 180 -5.39 -14.99 7.64
N VAL A 181 -4.49 -15.16 6.67
CA VAL A 181 -4.40 -16.37 5.84
C VAL A 181 -4.01 -17.58 6.71
N GLY A 182 -2.99 -17.43 7.57
CA GLY A 182 -2.58 -18.47 8.50
C GLY A 182 -3.73 -18.97 9.40
N HIS A 183 -4.61 -18.08 9.86
CA HIS A 183 -5.79 -18.42 10.66
C HIS A 183 -6.86 -19.25 9.92
N LEU A 184 -6.74 -19.41 8.59
CA LEU A 184 -7.63 -20.26 7.80
C LEU A 184 -7.12 -21.69 7.66
N ASN A 185 -5.89 -21.99 8.10
CA ASN A 185 -5.41 -23.36 8.23
C ASN A 185 -6.14 -24.09 9.37
N PRO A 186 -6.30 -25.42 9.29
CA PRO A 186 -6.74 -26.22 10.42
C PRO A 186 -5.78 -26.05 11.60
N ARG A 187 -6.33 -26.11 12.82
CA ARG A 187 -5.52 -26.08 14.04
C ARG A 187 -4.81 -27.41 14.20
N TRP A 188 -3.67 -27.41 14.89
CA TRP A 188 -2.91 -28.63 15.17
C TRP A 188 -3.72 -29.74 15.88
N ASN A 189 -4.79 -29.38 16.58
CA ASN A 189 -5.65 -30.28 17.33
C ASN A 189 -7.04 -30.48 16.71
N ASP A 190 -7.28 -29.96 15.50
CA ASP A 190 -8.51 -30.26 14.79
C ASP A 190 -8.50 -31.72 14.32
N PRO A 191 -9.60 -32.47 14.50
CA PRO A 191 -9.64 -33.89 14.10
C PRO A 191 -9.54 -34.06 12.58
N ASP A 192 -9.94 -33.04 11.82
CA ASP A 192 -9.79 -32.94 10.38
C ASP A 192 -8.67 -31.95 10.06
N GLN A 193 -7.71 -32.40 9.26
CA GLN A 193 -6.54 -31.62 8.83
C GLN A 193 -6.65 -31.23 7.34
N ASP A 194 -7.82 -31.38 6.72
CA ASP A 194 -8.06 -30.90 5.37
C ASP A 194 -7.83 -29.38 5.27
N THR A 195 -6.99 -28.99 4.31
CA THR A 195 -6.62 -27.59 4.06
C THR A 195 -7.40 -26.99 2.89
N GLU A 196 -8.11 -27.79 2.08
CA GLU A 196 -8.69 -27.35 0.81
C GLU A 196 -9.79 -26.29 0.98
N ALA A 197 -10.68 -26.46 1.97
CA ALA A 197 -11.71 -25.47 2.26
C ALA A 197 -11.10 -24.15 2.77
N GLY A 198 -10.07 -24.24 3.62
CA GLY A 198 -9.33 -23.09 4.13
C GLY A 198 -8.61 -22.34 3.02
N PHE A 199 -7.95 -23.06 2.12
CA PHE A 199 -7.21 -22.51 0.99
C PHE A 199 -8.13 -21.74 0.03
N ARG A 200 -9.32 -22.28 -0.30
CA ARG A 200 -10.31 -21.56 -1.11
C ARG A 200 -10.74 -20.24 -0.48
N ARG A 201 -10.97 -20.23 0.84
CA ARG A 201 -11.30 -19.00 1.57
C ARG A 201 -10.12 -18.03 1.60
N ALA A 202 -8.89 -18.53 1.69
CA ALA A 202 -7.68 -17.71 1.64
C ALA A 202 -7.53 -17.05 0.26
N MET A 203 -7.79 -17.77 -0.82
CA MET A 203 -7.79 -17.24 -2.19
C MET A 203 -8.82 -16.10 -2.35
N GLU A 204 -10.02 -16.25 -1.79
CA GLU A 204 -11.03 -15.17 -1.79
C GLU A 204 -10.56 -13.94 -1.00
N LEU A 205 -10.03 -14.15 0.20
CA LEU A 205 -9.52 -13.09 1.06
C LEU A 205 -8.39 -12.29 0.40
N VAL A 206 -7.37 -12.99 -0.09
CA VAL A 206 -6.17 -12.38 -0.69
C VAL A 206 -6.51 -11.68 -2.00
N ARG A 207 -7.39 -12.27 -2.83
CA ARG A 207 -7.90 -11.62 -4.05
C ARG A 207 -8.64 -10.33 -3.71
N GLY A 208 -9.53 -10.36 -2.72
CA GLY A 208 -10.28 -9.17 -2.31
C GLY A 208 -9.34 -8.04 -1.90
N GLU A 209 -8.38 -8.32 -1.01
CA GLU A 209 -7.42 -7.32 -0.55
C GLU A 209 -6.57 -6.76 -1.71
N PHE A 210 -6.08 -7.60 -2.62
CA PHE A 210 -5.33 -7.11 -3.79
C PHE A 210 -6.17 -6.17 -4.68
N MET A 211 -7.42 -6.55 -4.96
CA MET A 211 -8.32 -5.74 -5.78
C MET A 211 -8.66 -4.40 -5.11
N ASP A 212 -8.89 -4.41 -3.79
CA ASP A 212 -9.16 -3.19 -3.03
C ASP A 212 -7.96 -2.24 -3.02
N ARG A 213 -6.73 -2.77 -2.89
CA ARG A 213 -5.50 -1.96 -2.99
C ARG A 213 -5.32 -1.37 -4.38
N LEU A 214 -5.53 -2.17 -5.42
CA LEU A 214 -5.46 -1.68 -6.80
C LEU A 214 -6.48 -0.58 -7.04
N ASP A 215 -7.74 -0.79 -6.62
CA ASP A 215 -8.81 0.21 -6.78
C ASP A 215 -8.46 1.52 -6.07
N TYR A 216 -7.99 1.44 -4.82
CA TYR A 216 -7.53 2.61 -4.08
C TYR A 216 -6.41 3.37 -4.81
N TYR A 217 -5.36 2.68 -5.24
CA TYR A 217 -4.23 3.35 -5.89
C TYR A 217 -4.63 3.96 -7.24
N HIS A 218 -5.46 3.27 -8.01
CA HIS A 218 -5.90 3.72 -9.32
C HIS A 218 -6.94 4.85 -9.24
N ARG A 219 -7.96 4.72 -8.40
CA ARG A 219 -9.11 5.64 -8.39
C ARG A 219 -8.99 6.78 -7.39
N ALA A 220 -8.20 6.64 -6.34
CA ALA A 220 -8.06 7.66 -5.30
C ALA A 220 -6.66 8.28 -5.30
N TRP A 221 -5.61 7.48 -5.12
CA TRP A 221 -4.26 7.99 -4.94
C TRP A 221 -3.69 8.63 -6.22
N LEU A 222 -3.80 7.95 -7.37
CA LEU A 222 -3.21 8.43 -8.62
C LEU A 222 -3.80 9.77 -9.10
N PRO A 223 -5.14 9.97 -9.13
CA PRO A 223 -5.72 11.27 -9.47
C PRO A 223 -5.32 12.37 -8.49
N ALA A 224 -5.23 12.06 -7.19
CA ALA A 224 -4.82 13.03 -6.19
C ALA A 224 -3.36 13.48 -6.38
N ARG A 225 -2.48 12.57 -6.79
CA ARG A 225 -1.08 12.90 -7.13
C ARG A 225 -0.99 13.95 -8.24
N VAL A 226 -1.82 13.86 -9.28
CA VAL A 226 -1.84 14.84 -10.38
C VAL A 226 -2.18 16.24 -9.87
N LEU A 227 -3.17 16.36 -8.98
CA LEU A 227 -3.56 17.64 -8.38
C LEU A 227 -2.45 18.24 -7.53
N VAL A 228 -1.77 17.39 -6.75
CA VAL A 228 -0.67 17.80 -5.88
C VAL A 228 0.54 18.25 -6.71
N GLU A 229 0.89 17.50 -7.76
CA GLU A 229 1.97 17.85 -8.67
C GLU A 229 1.72 19.20 -9.36
N GLU A 230 0.49 19.43 -9.79
CA GLU A 230 0.08 20.71 -10.37
C GLU A 230 0.17 21.85 -9.36
N ALA A 231 -0.30 21.65 -8.13
CA ALA A 231 -0.17 22.65 -7.07
C ALA A 231 1.30 23.00 -6.78
N ILE A 232 2.21 22.01 -6.79
CA ILE A 232 3.65 22.25 -6.64
C ILE A 232 4.20 23.06 -7.82
N ARG A 233 3.83 22.73 -9.06
CA ARG A 233 4.28 23.48 -10.24
C ARG A 233 3.88 24.94 -10.16
N ARG A 234 2.63 25.19 -9.75
CA ARG A 234 2.03 26.53 -9.66
C ARG A 234 2.37 27.27 -8.37
N ARG A 235 3.21 26.73 -7.48
CA ARG A 235 3.48 27.30 -6.14
C ARG A 235 4.05 28.72 -6.15
N PHE A 236 4.62 29.17 -7.27
CA PHE A 236 5.17 30.52 -7.43
C PHE A 236 4.23 31.46 -8.20
N GLU A 237 3.08 30.99 -8.67
CA GLU A 237 2.07 31.83 -9.30
C GLU A 237 1.38 32.67 -8.22
N VAL A 238 1.69 33.96 -8.17
CA VAL A 238 0.98 34.91 -7.31
C VAL A 238 -0.22 35.43 -8.10
N ALA A 239 -1.43 35.30 -7.54
CA ALA A 239 -2.60 35.91 -8.13
C ALA A 239 -2.42 37.44 -8.13
N THR A 240 -2.27 38.04 -9.32
CA THR A 240 -2.34 39.49 -9.48
C THR A 240 -3.79 39.91 -9.29
N VAL A 241 -4.13 40.37 -8.09
CA VAL A 241 -5.40 41.04 -7.86
C VAL A 241 -5.34 42.37 -8.63
N PRO A 242 -6.20 42.61 -9.62
CA PRO A 242 -6.25 43.91 -10.26
C PRO A 242 -6.67 44.91 -9.19
N VAL A 243 -5.78 45.84 -8.85
CA VAL A 243 -6.20 47.04 -8.12
C VAL A 243 -7.12 47.78 -9.07
N LEU A 244 -8.43 47.65 -8.86
CA LEU A 244 -9.39 48.52 -9.53
C LEU A 244 -9.04 49.94 -9.11
N GLY A 245 -8.40 50.68 -10.01
CA GLY A 245 -8.04 52.07 -9.84
C GLY A 245 -9.32 52.90 -9.74
N GLY A 246 -9.82 53.06 -8.52
CA GLY A 246 -10.74 54.14 -8.17
C GLY A 246 -9.94 55.43 -8.14
N SER A 247 -10.01 56.22 -9.21
CA SER A 247 -9.60 57.62 -9.18
C SER A 247 -10.60 58.37 -8.30
N GLU A 248 -10.30 58.53 -7.01
CA GLU A 248 -11.00 59.51 -6.18
C GLU A 248 -10.46 60.90 -6.54
N SER A 249 -11.27 61.66 -7.29
CA SER A 249 -11.07 63.09 -7.48
C SER A 249 -11.27 63.80 -6.13
N LEU A 250 -10.20 64.39 -5.61
CA LEU A 250 -10.23 65.28 -4.45
C LEU A 250 -11.06 66.53 -4.79
N GLY A 251 -12.31 66.57 -4.32
CA GLY A 251 -13.14 67.77 -4.28
C GLY A 251 -12.94 68.49 -2.95
N GLU A 252 -12.45 69.72 -3.00
CA GLU A 252 -12.44 70.65 -1.87
C GLU A 252 -13.88 70.98 -1.44
N GLY A 253 -14.16 70.89 -0.14
CA GLY A 253 -15.48 71.21 0.40
C GLY A 253 -15.57 71.14 1.92
N THR A 254 -15.29 72.27 2.57
CA THR A 254 -15.85 72.82 3.83
C THR A 254 -16.42 71.85 4.89
N GLY A 255 -15.91 71.99 6.12
CA GLY A 255 -16.20 71.09 7.23
C GLY A 255 -17.58 71.20 7.89
N MET A 256 -17.89 70.17 8.69
CA MET A 256 -18.66 70.22 9.95
C MET A 256 -18.71 68.79 10.56
N ARG A 257 -18.36 68.74 11.85
CA ARG A 257 -18.75 67.78 12.93
C ARG A 257 -19.14 66.33 12.61
N GLY A 258 -18.42 65.43 13.28
CA GLY A 258 -18.96 64.34 14.12
C GLY A 258 -20.12 63.51 13.57
N GLY A 259 -19.79 62.35 12.99
CA GLY A 259 -20.76 61.31 12.63
C GLY A 259 -20.07 59.95 12.50
N GLN A 260 -20.55 59.00 13.28
CA GLN A 260 -20.08 57.63 13.41
C GLN A 260 -20.28 56.86 12.09
N VAL A 261 -19.23 56.25 11.53
CA VAL A 261 -19.31 55.45 10.30
C VAL A 261 -19.93 54.08 10.62
N PRO A 262 -21.02 53.64 9.94
CA PRO A 262 -21.52 52.29 10.11
C PRO A 262 -20.64 51.32 9.31
N SER A 263 -19.91 50.46 10.03
CA SER A 263 -19.19 49.34 9.45
C SER A 263 -20.22 48.33 8.89
N ARG A 264 -20.39 48.30 7.56
CA ARG A 264 -21.17 47.25 6.88
C ARG A 264 -20.40 45.93 7.00
N LYS A 265 -20.68 45.18 8.07
CA LYS A 265 -20.42 43.73 8.12
C LYS A 265 -21.38 43.03 7.16
N LEU A 266 -20.86 42.36 6.14
CA LEU A 266 -21.58 41.27 5.50
C LEU A 266 -21.77 40.15 6.54
N PRO A 267 -22.98 39.57 6.69
CA PRO A 267 -23.21 38.53 7.68
C PRO A 267 -22.63 37.20 7.19
N CYS A 268 -21.55 36.77 7.85
CA CYS A 268 -21.19 35.36 7.93
C CYS A 268 -22.18 34.70 8.91
N MET A 269 -23.15 33.96 8.40
CA MET A 269 -23.93 33.02 9.20
C MET A 269 -23.04 31.80 9.51
N ALA A 270 -22.19 31.93 10.52
CA ALA A 270 -21.56 30.80 11.20
C ALA A 270 -22.35 30.56 12.50
N GLN A 271 -23.03 29.41 12.57
CA GLN A 271 -23.63 28.92 13.81
C GLN A 271 -22.51 28.58 14.79
N GLY A 272 -22.76 28.86 16.06
CA GLY A 272 -21.74 29.11 17.07
C GLY A 272 -20.89 27.90 17.49
N ALA A 273 -19.60 28.16 17.65
CA ALA A 273 -18.75 27.58 18.69
C ALA A 273 -17.58 28.58 18.93
N PRO A 274 -17.25 28.96 20.17
CA PRO A 274 -16.15 29.87 20.42
C PRO A 274 -14.80 29.16 20.20
N CYS A 275 -14.01 29.66 19.25
CA CYS A 275 -12.60 29.30 19.13
C CYS A 275 -11.81 29.99 20.25
N THR A 276 -11.37 29.24 21.25
CA THR A 276 -10.33 29.69 22.18
C THR A 276 -8.96 29.63 21.48
N PRO A 277 -8.13 30.67 21.55
CA PRO A 277 -6.77 30.61 21.02
C PRO A 277 -5.91 29.67 21.88
N TYR A 278 -5.39 28.60 21.28
CA TYR A 278 -4.34 27.78 21.88
C TYR A 278 -3.02 28.58 21.83
N THR A 279 -2.63 29.16 22.96
CA THR A 279 -1.25 29.58 23.20
C THR A 279 -0.43 28.37 23.62
N TYR A 280 0.61 28.04 22.85
CA TYR A 280 1.57 27.01 23.21
C TYR A 280 2.58 27.57 24.23
N THR A 281 2.33 27.37 25.52
CA THR A 281 3.34 27.55 26.56
C THR A 281 4.15 26.27 26.69
N GLN A 282 5.45 26.34 26.37
CA GLN A 282 6.41 25.28 26.73
C GLN A 282 6.53 25.24 28.26
N HIS A 283 5.94 24.23 28.88
CA HIS A 283 6.24 23.88 30.27
C HIS A 283 7.39 22.88 30.29
N ALA A 284 8.50 23.26 30.93
CA ALA A 284 9.54 22.33 31.34
C ALA A 284 8.95 21.33 32.35
N PRO A 285 9.35 20.04 32.32
CA PRO A 285 8.83 19.05 33.26
C PRO A 285 9.35 19.33 34.69
N PRO A 286 8.54 19.08 35.74
CA PRO A 286 9.02 19.16 37.10
C PRO A 286 9.95 17.98 37.40
N SER A 287 11.01 18.27 38.14
CA SER A 287 11.94 17.31 38.73
C SER A 287 11.23 16.43 39.77
N LEU A 288 11.27 15.11 39.59
CA LEU A 288 10.83 14.13 40.58
C LEU A 288 11.97 13.83 41.58
N PRO A 289 11.69 13.69 42.89
CA PRO A 289 12.69 13.28 43.87
C PRO A 289 12.94 11.76 43.83
N LEU A 290 14.18 11.36 44.13
CA LEU A 290 14.58 9.97 44.33
C LEU A 290 13.76 9.32 45.45
N GLY A 291 13.19 8.15 45.18
CA GLY A 291 12.52 7.29 46.15
C GLY A 291 12.80 5.82 45.83
N THR A 292 13.24 5.09 46.85
CA THR A 292 13.86 3.77 46.85
C THR A 292 12.95 2.61 46.42
N ALA A 293 13.58 1.59 45.85
CA ALA A 293 13.00 0.32 45.41
C ALA A 293 12.31 -0.48 46.52
N THR A 294 11.23 -1.18 46.16
CA THR A 294 10.90 -2.56 46.59
C THR A 294 9.65 -3.07 45.84
N GLN A 295 9.81 -4.19 45.11
CA GLN A 295 8.75 -5.15 44.73
C GLN A 295 8.81 -6.33 45.73
N PRO A 296 7.91 -7.37 45.74
CA PRO A 296 6.84 -7.72 44.77
C PRO A 296 5.50 -8.12 45.44
N LEU A 297 4.46 -8.47 44.65
CA LEU A 297 3.59 -9.67 44.80
C LEU A 297 2.40 -9.69 43.80
N LEU A 298 1.86 -10.90 43.59
CA LEU A 298 1.02 -11.40 42.49
C LEU A 298 -0.50 -11.08 42.58
N CYS A 299 -1.17 -11.10 41.39
CA CYS A 299 -2.56 -11.47 40.94
C CYS A 299 -3.69 -11.77 41.98
N PRO A 300 -5.03 -11.65 41.68
CA PRO A 300 -5.69 -12.00 40.40
C PRO A 300 -6.97 -11.22 39.93
N ARG A 301 -7.44 -11.62 38.74
CA ARG A 301 -8.67 -11.40 37.94
C ARG A 301 -9.95 -10.73 38.54
N SER A 302 -10.61 -10.03 37.61
CA SER A 302 -12.07 -9.86 37.35
C SER A 302 -12.81 -8.66 37.97
N LEU A 303 -13.34 -7.78 37.11
CA LEU A 303 -14.79 -7.53 36.94
C LEU A 303 -15.04 -6.48 35.86
N ALA A 304 -16.06 -6.77 35.04
CA ALA A 304 -16.57 -5.96 33.95
C ALA A 304 -17.18 -4.64 34.45
N CYS A 305 -17.07 -3.58 33.64
CA CYS A 305 -18.07 -2.53 33.63
C CYS A 305 -18.20 -2.01 32.19
N GLY A 306 -19.33 -2.34 31.57
CA GLY A 306 -19.69 -1.86 30.25
C GLY A 306 -20.29 -0.47 30.32
N CYS A 307 -19.88 0.39 29.40
CA CYS A 307 -20.61 1.59 29.03
C CYS A 307 -20.60 1.69 27.49
N ALA A 308 -21.69 1.25 26.86
CA ALA A 308 -22.09 1.75 25.54
C ALA A 308 -22.81 3.09 25.73
N PRO A 309 -22.74 4.02 24.75
CA PRO A 309 -24.00 4.51 24.16
C PRO A 309 -23.82 4.81 22.63
N PRO A 310 -24.77 5.42 21.88
CA PRO A 310 -25.53 4.66 20.90
C PRO A 310 -25.63 5.30 19.47
N TYR A 311 -26.08 4.47 18.52
CA TYR A 311 -26.83 4.81 17.29
C TYR A 311 -26.13 5.44 16.05
N PRO A 312 -26.74 5.26 14.85
CA PRO A 312 -26.06 5.07 13.57
C PRO A 312 -26.36 6.21 12.59
N TRP A 313 -25.54 6.38 11.55
CA TRP A 313 -25.89 7.26 10.44
C TRP A 313 -25.96 6.49 9.12
N LEU A 314 -27.21 6.34 8.69
CA LEU A 314 -27.64 6.03 7.32
C LEU A 314 -27.01 7.02 6.33
N CYS A 315 -26.36 6.49 5.30
CA CYS A 315 -26.03 7.26 4.09
C CYS A 315 -27.26 7.35 3.18
N GLY A 316 -27.75 8.57 2.95
CA GLY A 316 -28.68 8.92 1.88
C GLY A 316 -28.08 10.04 1.00
N PRO A 317 -28.43 10.11 -0.30
CA PRO A 317 -27.62 10.80 -1.30
C PRO A 317 -27.98 12.27 -1.52
N ARG A 318 -27.02 13.00 -2.11
CA ARG A 318 -27.06 14.34 -2.75
C ARG A 318 -26.59 15.52 -1.90
N SER A 319 -25.35 15.96 -2.17
CA SER A 319 -24.96 17.34 -2.54
C SER A 319 -23.43 17.43 -2.75
N PRO A 320 -22.93 18.35 -3.59
CA PRO A 320 -21.59 18.24 -4.16
C PRO A 320 -20.49 18.54 -3.14
N LEU A 321 -19.44 17.72 -3.17
CA LEU A 321 -18.22 17.90 -2.37
C LEU A 321 -17.63 19.30 -2.62
N ARG A 322 -17.65 20.15 -1.61
CA ARG A 322 -16.59 21.13 -1.41
C ARG A 322 -15.42 20.38 -0.77
N VAL A 323 -14.35 20.19 -1.53
CA VAL A 323 -13.08 19.66 -1.01
C VAL A 323 -12.51 20.71 -0.06
N ALA A 324 -12.75 20.54 1.24
CA ALA A 324 -11.91 21.16 2.25
C ALA A 324 -10.59 20.39 2.25
N THR A 325 -9.58 20.90 1.56
CA THR A 325 -8.23 20.35 1.61
C THR A 325 -7.66 20.61 3.00
N HIS A 326 -7.79 19.65 3.90
CA HIS A 326 -7.06 19.66 5.15
C HIS A 326 -5.56 19.54 4.82
N PRO A 327 -4.68 20.43 5.31
CA PRO A 327 -3.26 20.46 4.91
C PRO A 327 -2.50 19.15 5.22
N LEU A 328 -3.01 18.34 6.14
CA LEU A 328 -2.46 17.02 6.46
C LEU A 328 -2.65 15.97 5.35
N CYS A 329 -3.76 16.01 4.58
CA CYS A 329 -3.98 15.08 3.47
C CYS A 329 -3.02 15.34 2.30
N ALA A 330 -2.66 16.60 2.06
CA ALA A 330 -1.73 16.96 0.99
C ALA A 330 -0.29 16.48 1.30
N LEU A 331 0.14 16.54 2.56
CA LEU A 331 1.49 16.09 2.95
C LEU A 331 1.70 14.58 2.78
N CYS A 332 0.68 13.75 3.02
CA CYS A 332 0.80 12.29 2.85
C CYS A 332 1.00 11.88 1.38
N ILE A 333 0.37 12.59 0.43
CA ILE A 333 0.57 12.35 -1.01
C ILE A 333 1.94 12.89 -1.47
N LEU A 334 2.40 13.99 -0.87
CA LEU A 334 3.69 14.62 -1.18
C LEU A 334 4.91 13.81 -0.72
N ALA A 335 4.82 13.13 0.43
CA ALA A 335 5.90 12.29 0.94
C ALA A 335 6.25 11.11 0.01
N ASP A 336 5.33 10.76 -0.88
CA ASP A 336 5.39 9.58 -1.74
C ASP A 336 5.66 9.91 -3.22
N ALA A 337 5.69 11.21 -3.58
CA ALA A 337 6.19 11.67 -4.85
C ALA A 337 7.72 11.78 -4.75
N HIS A 338 8.44 10.80 -5.29
CA HIS A 338 9.88 10.90 -5.58
C HIS A 338 10.12 12.05 -6.58
N ILE A 339 10.11 13.28 -6.09
CA ILE A 339 10.58 14.46 -6.80
C ILE A 339 12.11 14.40 -6.73
N PRO A 340 12.83 14.37 -7.88
CA PRO A 340 14.28 14.39 -7.88
C PRO A 340 14.77 15.62 -7.13
N ARG A 341 15.47 15.43 -6.00
CA ARG A 341 16.17 16.52 -5.31
C ARG A 341 17.41 16.88 -6.12
N HIS A 342 17.25 17.69 -7.16
CA HIS A 342 18.38 18.36 -7.80
C HIS A 342 18.73 19.62 -7.01
N GLY A 343 19.81 19.53 -6.21
CA GLY A 343 20.42 20.67 -5.53
C GLY A 343 21.11 20.25 -4.23
N PRO A 344 22.30 20.78 -3.90
CA PRO A 344 22.96 20.47 -2.64
C PRO A 344 22.10 20.96 -1.47
N ALA A 345 21.94 20.11 -0.46
CA ALA A 345 21.26 20.46 0.78
C ALA A 345 22.00 21.62 1.47
N PRO A 346 21.30 22.66 1.98
CA PRO A 346 21.96 23.69 2.76
C PRO A 346 22.52 23.08 4.05
N HIS A 347 23.81 23.31 4.31
CA HIS A 347 24.47 22.95 5.55
C HIS A 347 23.79 23.68 6.72
N ILE A 348 23.09 22.94 7.57
CA ILE A 348 22.66 23.41 8.89
C ILE A 348 23.80 23.09 9.87
N PRO A 349 24.44 24.09 10.51
CA PRO A 349 25.50 23.81 11.47
C PRO A 349 24.91 23.14 12.72
N VAL A 350 25.47 21.98 13.07
CA VAL A 350 25.18 21.24 14.30
C VAL A 350 25.94 21.94 15.45
N PRO A 351 25.30 22.23 16.60
CA PRO A 351 26.03 22.74 17.77
C PRO A 351 26.96 21.65 18.32
N LEU A 352 28.21 22.01 18.58
CA LEU A 352 29.22 21.15 19.20
C LEU A 352 28.80 20.74 20.63
N PRO A 353 29.10 19.49 21.07
CA PRO A 353 28.84 19.07 22.44
C PRO A 353 29.85 19.71 23.41
N CYS A 354 29.35 20.21 24.55
CA CYS A 354 30.18 20.70 25.66
C CYS A 354 30.99 19.54 26.27
N THR A 355 32.32 19.65 26.22
CA THR A 355 33.26 18.80 26.96
C THR A 355 33.38 19.27 28.42
N PRO A 356 33.32 18.38 29.43
CA PRO A 356 33.66 18.75 30.81
C PRO A 356 35.17 18.76 31.01
N THR A 357 35.74 19.92 31.31
CA THR A 357 37.15 20.08 31.71
C THR A 357 37.33 19.88 33.22
N SER A 358 38.20 18.93 33.54
CA SER A 358 39.09 18.82 34.72
C SER A 358 38.55 18.32 36.09
N PRO A 359 39.29 17.38 36.74
CA PRO A 359 38.96 16.83 38.07
C PRO A 359 39.53 17.67 39.23
N CYS A 360 38.75 17.81 40.31
CA CYS A 360 39.21 18.35 41.59
C CYS A 360 40.12 17.34 42.31
N VAL A 361 41.40 17.69 42.44
CA VAL A 361 42.36 17.04 43.34
C VAL A 361 42.29 17.74 44.69
N ILE A 362 41.88 17.03 45.74
CA ILE A 362 41.95 17.49 47.14
C ILE A 362 43.12 16.76 47.80
N THR A 363 44.13 17.50 48.23
CA THR A 363 45.27 16.99 49.00
C THR A 363 45.08 17.19 50.51
N HIS A 364 45.51 16.18 51.26
CA HIS A 364 45.35 15.96 52.70
C HIS A 364 46.06 16.96 53.63
N ARG A 365 45.51 17.13 54.84
CA ARG A 365 46.31 17.26 56.08
C ARG A 365 45.65 16.47 57.24
N PRO A 366 46.42 15.71 58.05
CA PRO A 366 45.93 14.99 59.23
C PRO A 366 46.26 15.74 60.54
N VAL A 367 45.38 15.66 61.54
CA VAL A 367 45.69 15.87 62.97
C VAL A 367 44.77 14.97 63.82
N LEU A 368 45.36 14.16 64.71
CA LEU A 368 44.75 13.27 65.73
C LEU A 368 44.83 13.93 67.14
N PRO A 369 44.39 13.29 68.25
CA PRO A 369 43.08 13.36 68.89
C PRO A 369 43.19 13.97 70.31
N PRO A 370 42.20 13.80 71.20
CA PRO A 370 42.32 12.73 72.20
C PRO A 370 41.21 11.67 72.16
#